data_AF-A0A314XXK3-F1
#
_entry.id   AF-A0A314XXK3-F1
#
_cell.length_a   1.000
_cell.length_b   1.000
_cell.length_c   1.000
_cell.angle_alpha   90.00
_cell.angle_beta   90.00
_cell.angle_gamma   90.00
#
_symmetry.space_group_name_H-M   'P 1'
#
loop_
_entity.id
_entity.type
_entity.pdbx_description
1 polymer ?
#
loop_
_entity_poly.entity_id
_entity_poly.type
_entity_poly.pdbx_seq_one_letter_code
_entity_poly.pdbx_strand_id
1 'polypeptide(L)'
;MLPATAVQLQTLIGLAMSRRVDVIPRFFLNDIVQKLYSDKRKEKMELLKGLTLGRDDTTNLSPLPNKEVLIVWGDKDQIFPLEMATELKELLGPKTRLEVIKNTSHVPQVENPIQFNNIVESFLCDSS
;
A
#
# COMPACT_ATOMS: atom_id res chain seq x y z
N MET A 1 -8.42 -9.44 -4.15
CA MET A 1 -8.76 -10.29 -5.32
C MET A 1 -7.46 -10.75 -5.98
N LEU A 2 -7.35 -12.01 -6.40
CA LEU A 2 -6.18 -12.47 -7.18
C LEU A 2 -6.49 -12.37 -8.68
N PRO A 3 -5.75 -11.59 -9.48
CA PRO A 3 -5.99 -11.52 -10.92
C PRO A 3 -5.71 -12.86 -11.60
N ALA A 4 -6.49 -13.20 -12.61
CA ALA A 4 -6.30 -14.38 -13.48
C ALA A 4 -6.01 -13.99 -14.93
N THR A 5 -6.15 -12.72 -15.29
CA THR A 5 -5.92 -12.20 -16.64
C THR A 5 -5.18 -10.87 -16.59
N ALA A 6 -4.47 -10.51 -17.67
CA ALA A 6 -3.84 -9.21 -17.81
C ALA A 6 -4.82 -8.04 -17.63
N VAL A 7 -6.08 -8.19 -18.09
CA VAL A 7 -7.11 -7.16 -17.95
C VAL A 7 -7.45 -6.94 -16.47
N GLN A 8 -7.64 -8.02 -15.71
CA GLN A 8 -7.90 -7.92 -14.27
C GLN A 8 -6.71 -7.29 -13.53
N LEU A 9 -5.48 -7.68 -13.89
CA LEU A 9 -4.28 -7.07 -13.32
C LEU A 9 -4.19 -5.57 -13.66
N GLN A 10 -4.52 -5.19 -14.89
CA GLN A 10 -4.54 -3.79 -15.32
C GLN A 10 -5.57 -2.97 -14.53
N THR A 11 -6.75 -3.53 -14.25
CA THR A 11 -7.74 -2.90 -13.38
C THR A 11 -7.20 -2.70 -11.95
N LEU A 12 -6.52 -3.70 -11.38
CA LEU A 12 -5.92 -3.58 -10.04
C LEU A 12 -4.81 -2.51 -10.00
N ILE A 13 -3.97 -2.44 -11.03
CA ILE A 13 -2.95 -1.39 -11.15
C ILE A 13 -3.61 -0.01 -11.25
N GLY A 14 -4.66 0.14 -12.04
CA GLY A 14 -5.40 1.40 -12.17
C GLY A 14 -6.11 1.85 -10.89
N LEU A 15 -6.46 0.91 -10.00
CA LEU A 15 -6.97 1.21 -8.67
C LEU A 15 -5.85 1.64 -7.70
N ALA A 16 -4.70 0.95 -7.75
CA ALA A 16 -3.59 1.17 -6.83
C ALA A 16 -2.71 2.37 -7.19
N MET A 17 -2.69 2.81 -8.44
CA MET A 17 -1.78 3.85 -8.93
C MET A 17 -2.56 5.01 -9.55
N SER A 18 -2.20 6.24 -9.19
CA SER A 18 -2.78 7.46 -9.75
C SER A 18 -2.29 7.75 -11.18
N ARG A 19 -1.05 7.36 -11.49
CA ARG A 19 -0.51 7.43 -12.85
C ARG A 19 -0.95 6.21 -13.64
N ARG A 20 -1.56 6.45 -14.81
CA ARG A 20 -1.80 5.36 -15.75
C ARG A 20 -0.46 4.78 -16.19
N VAL A 21 -0.26 3.49 -15.92
CA VAL A 21 0.85 2.74 -16.51
C VAL A 21 0.45 2.30 -17.93
N ASP A 22 0.14 3.29 -18.77
CA ASP A 22 -0.40 3.11 -20.13
C ASP A 22 0.58 2.40 -21.08
N VAL A 23 1.80 2.09 -20.61
CA VAL A 23 2.92 1.61 -21.41
C VAL A 23 3.25 0.13 -21.15
N ILE A 24 2.56 -0.57 -20.23
CA ILE A 24 2.89 -1.99 -19.98
C ILE A 24 2.31 -2.88 -21.10
N PRO A 25 3.14 -3.63 -21.85
CA PRO A 25 2.65 -4.55 -22.85
C PRO A 25 1.82 -5.69 -22.25
N ARG A 26 0.75 -6.11 -22.92
CA ARG A 26 -0.15 -7.17 -22.44
C ARG A 26 0.55 -8.50 -22.18
N PHE A 27 1.56 -8.85 -22.97
CA PHE A 27 2.33 -10.09 -22.76
C PHE A 27 3.05 -10.09 -21.41
N PHE A 28 3.55 -8.92 -20.97
CA PHE A 28 4.24 -8.77 -19.69
C PHE A 28 3.27 -8.89 -18.52
N LEU A 29 2.08 -8.28 -18.63
CA LEU A 29 1.01 -8.46 -17.62
C LEU A 29 0.59 -9.93 -17.51
N ASN A 30 0.48 -10.64 -18.62
CA ASN A 30 0.19 -12.08 -18.60
C ASN A 30 1.32 -12.87 -17.91
N ASP A 31 2.58 -12.53 -18.17
CA ASP A 31 3.71 -13.18 -17.52
C ASP A 31 3.73 -12.93 -16.00
N ILE A 32 3.41 -11.71 -15.55
CA ILE A 32 3.21 -11.40 -14.13
C ILE A 32 2.09 -12.27 -13.53
N VAL A 33 0.94 -12.35 -14.20
CA VAL A 33 -0.19 -13.19 -13.73
C VAL A 33 0.26 -14.65 -13.60
N GLN A 34 0.96 -15.18 -14.60
CA GLN A 34 1.42 -16.57 -14.58
C GLN A 34 2.44 -16.82 -13.46
N LYS A 35 3.44 -15.96 -13.31
CA LYS A 35 4.53 -16.15 -12.35
C LYS A 35 4.10 -15.89 -10.90
N LEU A 36 3.31 -14.86 -10.64
CA LEU A 36 2.98 -14.43 -9.28
C LEU A 36 1.66 -15.00 -8.77
N TYR A 37 0.68 -15.24 -9.66
CA TYR A 37 -0.71 -15.51 -9.25
C TYR A 37 -1.25 -16.89 -9.66
N SER A 38 -0.61 -17.61 -10.57
CA SER A 38 -1.06 -18.95 -10.98
C SER A 38 -0.61 -20.06 -10.03
N ASP A 39 0.62 -20.01 -9.52
CA ASP A 39 1.10 -21.04 -8.60
C ASP A 39 0.32 -21.03 -7.28
N LYS A 40 -0.10 -22.21 -6.82
CA LYS A 40 -0.87 -22.44 -5.58
C LYS A 40 -2.05 -21.48 -5.41
N ARG A 41 -2.76 -21.20 -6.51
CA ARG A 41 -3.82 -20.20 -6.54
C ARG A 41 -4.97 -20.54 -5.59
N LYS A 42 -5.32 -21.81 -5.45
CA LYS A 42 -6.40 -22.26 -4.56
C LYS A 42 -6.04 -21.93 -3.11
N GLU A 43 -4.83 -22.28 -2.70
CA GLU A 43 -4.29 -22.05 -1.37
C GLU A 43 -4.21 -20.54 -1.08
N LYS A 44 -3.72 -19.73 -2.03
CA LYS A 44 -3.73 -18.27 -1.91
C LYS A 44 -5.13 -17.70 -1.73
N MET A 45 -6.13 -18.27 -2.41
CA MET A 45 -7.53 -17.85 -2.26
C MET A 45 -8.11 -18.23 -0.90
N GLU A 46 -7.83 -19.43 -0.40
CA GLU A 46 -8.26 -19.84 0.94
C GLU A 46 -7.59 -19.00 2.04
N LEU A 47 -6.30 -18.66 1.88
CA LEU A 47 -5.63 -17.71 2.77
C LEU A 47 -6.34 -16.35 2.76
N LEU A 48 -6.65 -15.79 1.59
CA LEU A 48 -7.37 -14.52 1.49
C LEU A 48 -8.76 -14.56 2.14
N LYS A 49 -9.49 -15.67 2.01
CA LYS A 49 -10.80 -15.85 2.68
C LYS A 49 -10.66 -15.97 4.20
N GLY A 50 -9.56 -16.57 4.65
CA GLY A 50 -9.21 -16.75 6.05
C GLY A 50 -8.67 -15.49 6.72
N LEU A 51 -8.24 -14.48 5.96
CA LEU A 51 -7.92 -13.16 6.53
C LEU A 51 -9.20 -12.54 7.10
N THR A 52 -9.26 -12.42 8.42
CA THR A 52 -10.30 -11.69 9.16
C THR A 52 -9.98 -10.19 9.28
N LEU A 53 -8.85 -9.74 8.71
CA LEU A 53 -8.43 -8.34 8.71
C LEU A 53 -9.54 -7.44 8.12
N GLY A 54 -10.09 -6.58 8.98
CA GLY A 54 -11.21 -5.68 8.66
C GLY A 54 -12.62 -6.21 8.98
N ARG A 55 -12.76 -7.37 9.63
CA ARG A 55 -14.06 -7.88 10.14
C ARG A 55 -14.31 -7.58 11.62
N ASP A 56 -13.26 -7.40 12.40
CA ASP A 56 -13.38 -6.98 13.80
C ASP A 56 -13.13 -5.48 13.88
N ASP A 57 -14.17 -4.70 14.21
CA ASP A 57 -14.12 -3.24 14.42
C ASP A 57 -13.26 -2.84 15.64
N THR A 58 -12.68 -3.81 16.35
CA THR A 58 -11.81 -3.58 17.48
C THR A 58 -10.38 -3.39 16.99
N THR A 59 -9.97 -2.14 16.79
CA THR A 59 -8.57 -1.75 16.61
C THR A 59 -7.80 -2.04 17.90
N ASN A 60 -7.35 -3.29 18.05
CA ASN A 60 -6.52 -3.73 19.18
C ASN A 60 -5.05 -3.36 18.95
N LEU A 61 -4.83 -2.12 18.48
CA LEU A 61 -3.49 -1.56 18.30
C LEU A 61 -3.09 -0.94 19.64
N SER A 62 -2.18 -1.61 20.34
CA SER A 62 -1.51 -0.98 21.47
C SER A 62 -0.67 0.20 20.95
N PRO A 63 -0.79 1.40 21.54
CA PRO A 63 0.08 2.52 21.19
C PRO A 63 1.55 2.09 21.23
N LEU A 64 2.40 2.73 20.42
CA LEU A 64 3.84 2.50 20.42
C LEU A 64 4.56 3.69 21.10
N PRO A 65 4.34 3.94 22.40
CA PRO A 65 4.71 5.21 23.05
C PRO A 65 6.22 5.51 23.06
N ASN A 66 7.06 4.49 22.87
CA ASN A 66 8.51 4.59 22.97
C ASN A 66 9.23 4.44 21.63
N LYS A 67 8.52 4.44 20.50
CA LYS A 67 9.12 4.34 19.17
C LYS A 67 8.72 5.51 18.30
N GLU A 68 9.68 6.08 17.60
CA GLU A 68 9.40 6.98 16.48
C GLU A 68 8.77 6.15 15.35
N VAL A 69 7.66 6.62 14.79
CA VAL A 69 6.96 5.95 13.70
C VAL A 69 6.76 6.92 12.56
N LEU A 70 7.08 6.49 11.34
CA LEU A 70 6.78 7.20 10.12
C LEU A 70 5.65 6.49 9.37
N ILE A 71 4.59 7.22 9.07
CA ILE A 71 3.56 6.85 8.11
C ILE A 71 3.81 7.66 6.85
N VAL A 72 3.96 6.99 5.71
CA VAL A 72 4.04 7.64 4.39
C VAL A 72 2.80 7.26 3.60
N TRP A 73 2.08 8.24 3.05
CA TRP A 73 0.79 8.02 2.40
C TRP A 73 0.67 8.79 1.08
N GLY A 74 -0.14 8.28 0.15
CA GLY A 74 -0.52 9.00 -1.06
C GLY A 74 -1.83 9.78 -0.86
N ASP A 75 -1.91 11.02 -1.34
CA ASP A 75 -3.13 11.84 -1.21
C ASP A 75 -4.32 11.38 -2.08
N LYS A 76 -4.09 10.44 -3.00
CA LYS A 76 -5.09 9.89 -3.93
C LYS A 76 -5.32 8.40 -3.73
N ASP A 77 -4.93 7.83 -2.58
CA ASP A 77 -5.15 6.41 -2.30
C ASP A 77 -6.66 6.13 -2.21
N GLN A 78 -7.17 5.33 -3.16
CA GLN A 78 -8.57 4.89 -3.22
C GLN A 78 -8.80 3.54 -2.55
N ILE A 79 -7.73 2.80 -2.23
CA ILE A 79 -7.78 1.52 -1.53
C ILE A 79 -7.84 1.79 -0.04
N PHE A 80 -7.02 2.72 0.43
CA PHE A 80 -7.03 3.19 1.80
C PHE A 80 -7.15 4.72 1.88
N PRO A 81 -8.37 5.26 2.05
CA PRO A 81 -8.61 6.69 2.17
C PRO A 81 -7.70 7.38 3.19
N LEU A 82 -7.32 8.62 2.90
CA LEU A 82 -6.35 9.39 3.70
C LEU A 82 -6.78 9.58 5.16
N GLU A 83 -8.09 9.58 5.41
CA GLU A 83 -8.67 9.65 6.76
C GLU A 83 -8.14 8.50 7.64
N MET A 84 -7.97 7.29 7.09
CA MET A 84 -7.42 6.16 7.85
C MET A 84 -5.95 6.35 8.23
N ALA A 85 -5.16 7.06 7.43
CA ALA A 85 -3.79 7.42 7.80
C ALA A 85 -3.77 8.39 8.99
N THR A 86 -4.76 9.30 9.03
CA THR A 86 -4.94 10.26 10.12
C THR A 86 -5.35 9.55 11.40
N GLU A 87 -6.35 8.67 11.32
CA GLU A 87 -6.79 7.83 12.45
C GLU A 87 -5.64 6.93 12.97
N LEU A 88 -4.87 6.33 12.05
CA LEU A 88 -3.72 5.49 12.42
C LEU A 88 -2.65 6.29 13.17
N LYS A 89 -2.38 7.54 12.75
CA LYS A 89 -1.46 8.44 13.47
C LYS A 89 -1.95 8.70 14.90
N GLU A 90 -3.24 8.98 15.07
CA GLU A 90 -3.85 9.22 16.38
C GLU A 90 -3.74 7.99 17.30
N LEU A 91 -4.00 6.80 16.74
CA LEU A 91 -3.89 5.53 17.47
C LEU A 91 -2.46 5.19 17.89
N LEU A 92 -1.48 5.44 17.02
CA LEU A 92 -0.07 5.11 17.29
C LEU A 92 0.59 6.10 18.26
N GLY A 93 0.09 7.33 18.33
CA GLY A 93 0.43 8.31 19.34
C GLY A 93 1.37 9.43 18.85
N PRO A 94 1.81 10.33 19.75
CA PRO A 94 2.43 11.61 19.40
C PRO A 94 3.80 11.52 18.72
N LYS A 95 4.50 10.38 18.85
CA LYS A 95 5.78 10.10 18.17
C LYS A 95 5.60 9.59 16.73
N THR A 96 4.39 9.70 16.20
CA THR A 96 4.06 9.29 14.85
C THR A 96 4.05 10.49 13.91
N ARG A 97 4.95 10.49 12.94
CA ARG A 97 5.00 11.44 11.83
C ARG A 97 4.18 10.89 10.66
N LEU A 98 3.31 11.72 10.09
CA LEU A 98 2.55 11.39 8.87
C LEU A 98 3.03 12.30 7.74
N GLU A 99 3.56 11.70 6.68
CA GLU A 99 4.03 12.37 5.47
C GLU A 99 3.14 11.99 4.28
N VAL A 100 2.43 12.98 3.73
CA VAL A 100 1.51 12.78 2.62
C VAL A 100 2.15 13.27 1.32
N ILE A 101 2.36 12.36 0.39
CA ILE A 101 2.92 12.63 -0.93
C ILE A 101 1.78 13.03 -1.88
N LYS A 102 1.87 14.24 -2.42
CA LYS A 102 0.90 14.78 -3.38
C LYS A 102 0.97 14.07 -4.73
N ASN A 103 -0.18 13.95 -5.38
CA ASN A 103 -0.35 13.31 -6.68
C ASN A 103 0.11 11.85 -6.72
N THR A 104 -0.19 11.11 -5.66
CA THR A 104 0.27 9.73 -5.46
C THR A 104 -0.85 8.91 -4.82
N SER A 105 -1.01 7.65 -5.23
CA SER A 105 -2.02 6.72 -4.72
C SER A 105 -1.40 5.69 -3.76
N HIS A 106 -1.87 4.45 -3.80
CA HIS A 106 -1.63 3.39 -2.82
C HIS A 106 -0.17 2.93 -2.69
N VAL A 107 0.65 3.14 -3.72
CA VAL A 107 2.05 2.69 -3.75
C VAL A 107 3.02 3.87 -3.92
N PRO A 108 3.14 4.76 -2.91
CA PRO A 108 3.94 5.98 -3.02
C PRO A 108 5.42 5.76 -3.37
N GLN A 109 6.00 4.66 -2.89
CA GLN A 109 7.36 4.24 -3.20
C GLN A 109 7.57 3.91 -4.69
N VAL A 110 6.52 3.53 -5.42
CA VAL A 110 6.58 3.24 -6.86
C VAL A 110 6.26 4.47 -7.68
N GLU A 111 5.27 5.27 -7.28
CA GLU A 111 4.81 6.41 -8.07
C GLU A 111 5.68 7.66 -7.96
N ASN A 112 6.28 7.92 -6.79
CA ASN A 112 7.19 9.04 -6.57
C ASN A 112 8.40 8.59 -5.73
N PRO A 113 9.29 7.75 -6.29
CA PRO A 113 10.39 7.14 -5.55
C PRO A 113 11.37 8.17 -4.98
N ILE A 114 11.61 9.28 -5.67
CA ILE A 114 12.53 10.32 -5.21
C ILE A 114 11.99 10.96 -3.93
N GLN A 115 10.73 11.41 -3.93
CA GLN A 115 10.14 12.04 -2.75
C GLN A 115 9.98 11.04 -1.60
N PHE A 116 9.56 9.81 -1.90
CA PHE A 116 9.45 8.74 -0.92
C PHE A 116 10.80 8.46 -0.25
N ASN A 117 11.87 8.27 -1.03
CA ASN A 117 13.21 7.99 -0.50
C ASN A 117 13.73 9.17 0.32
N ASN A 118 13.55 10.42 -0.11
CA ASN A 118 13.96 11.60 0.68
C ASN A 118 13.25 11.65 2.04
N ILE A 119 11.96 11.33 2.09
CA ILE A 119 11.19 11.27 3.35
C ILE A 119 11.74 10.18 4.27
N VAL A 120 11.99 8.98 3.72
CA VAL A 120 12.52 7.84 4.47
C VAL A 120 13.94 8.12 4.96
N GLU A 121 14.81 8.67 4.12
CA GLU A 121 16.18 9.05 4.48
C GLU A 121 16.19 10.11 5.59
N SER A 122 15.38 11.18 5.48
CA SER A 122 15.22 12.16 6.56
C SER A 122 14.84 11.48 7.87
N PHE A 123 13.80 10.64 7.87
CA PHE A 123 13.38 9.95 9.09
C PHE A 123 14.45 9.04 9.70
N LEU A 124 15.19 8.30 8.87
CA LEU A 124 16.24 7.39 9.33
C LEU A 124 17.50 8.13 9.81
N CYS A 125 17.85 9.26 9.18
CA CYS A 125 19.05 10.02 9.50
C CYS A 125 18.84 11.08 10.60
N ASP A 126 17.63 11.63 10.74
CA ASP A 126 17.26 12.61 11.77
C ASP A 126 17.22 12.00 13.19
N SER A 127 17.39 10.68 13.32
CA SER A 127 17.43 9.95 14.60
C SER A 127 18.82 9.98 15.27
N SER A 128 19.67 10.95 14.96
CA SER A 128 21.03 11.12 15.53
C SER A 128 21.11 12.24 16.56
#